data_AF-A0A3A9C5M7-F1
#
_entry.id   AF-A0A3A9C5M7-F1
#
_cell.length_a   1.000
_cell.length_b   1.000
_cell.length_c   1.000
_cell.angle_alpha   90.00
_cell.angle_beta   90.00
_cell.angle_gamma   90.00
#
_symmetry.space_group_name_H-M   'P 1'
#
loop_
_entity.id
_entity.type
_entity.pdbx_description
1 polymer ?
#
loop_
_entity_poly.entity_id
_entity_poly.type
_entity_poly.pdbx_seq_one_letter_code
_entity_poly.pdbx_strand_id
1 'polypeptide(L)'
;MEKRKRSNQIILRLSDDEKYVLDAKCKNAEYKNKNDYLRYLILYGYTYFVDYSELHDYNVNLSRISKSLNQIAARISATCNIYQDDIEEVKELMKQVWRTHESMLSKKPYRKH
;
A
#
# COMPACT_ATOMS: atom_id res chain seq x y z
N MET A 1 -41.52 -12.02 -27.63
CA MET A 1 -40.17 -11.59 -27.16
C MET A 1 -39.72 -12.59 -26.10
N GLU A 2 -38.65 -13.33 -26.34
CA GLU A 2 -38.15 -14.31 -25.36
C GLU A 2 -37.80 -13.63 -24.04
N LYS A 3 -38.26 -14.23 -22.93
CA LYS A 3 -37.89 -13.80 -21.58
C LYS A 3 -36.40 -14.10 -21.38
N ARG A 4 -35.57 -13.06 -21.42
CA ARG A 4 -34.15 -13.18 -21.13
C ARG A 4 -33.96 -13.62 -19.67
N LYS A 5 -33.07 -14.59 -19.44
CA LYS A 5 -32.68 -15.04 -18.09
C LYS A 5 -32.14 -13.90 -17.21
N ARG A 6 -31.59 -12.84 -17.82
CA ARG A 6 -31.06 -11.65 -17.14
C ARG A 6 -31.78 -10.42 -17.68
N SER A 7 -32.72 -9.89 -16.91
CA SER A 7 -33.60 -8.76 -17.29
C SER A 7 -33.04 -7.38 -16.94
N ASN A 8 -32.16 -7.30 -15.94
CA ASN A 8 -31.63 -6.04 -15.44
C ASN A 8 -30.43 -5.58 -16.27
N GLN A 9 -30.45 -4.33 -16.73
CA GLN A 9 -29.40 -3.72 -17.54
C GLN A 9 -28.63 -2.68 -16.72
N ILE A 10 -27.30 -2.66 -16.91
CA ILE A 10 -26.40 -1.63 -16.37
C ILE A 10 -25.74 -0.96 -17.57
N ILE A 11 -25.70 0.38 -17.58
CA ILE A 11 -24.99 1.17 -18.59
C ILE A 11 -23.74 1.74 -17.93
N LEU A 12 -22.57 1.29 -18.38
CA LEU A 12 -21.27 1.78 -17.93
C LEU A 12 -20.67 2.67 -19.03
N ARG A 13 -20.46 3.96 -18.71
CA ARG A 13 -19.76 4.89 -19.59
C ARG A 13 -18.30 4.93 -19.17
N LEU A 14 -17.41 4.83 -20.13
CA LEU A 14 -15.96 4.79 -19.93
C LEU A 14 -15.31 5.84 -20.83
N SER A 15 -14.23 6.46 -20.35
CA SER A 15 -13.30 7.19 -21.21
C SER A 15 -12.53 6.21 -22.13
N ASP A 16 -11.80 6.75 -23.11
CA ASP A 16 -11.00 5.92 -24.00
C ASP A 16 -9.91 5.15 -23.25
N ASP A 17 -9.28 5.77 -22.24
CA ASP A 17 -8.27 5.13 -21.39
C ASP A 17 -8.86 4.00 -20.53
N GLU A 18 -10.01 4.25 -19.90
CA GLU A 18 -10.69 3.25 -19.07
C GLU A 18 -11.14 2.05 -19.93
N LYS A 19 -11.61 2.31 -21.15
CA LYS A 19 -11.97 1.28 -22.11
C LYS A 19 -10.76 0.47 -22.54
N TYR A 20 -9.62 1.12 -22.83
CA TYR A 20 -8.36 0.44 -23.15
C TYR A 20 -7.93 -0.51 -22.02
N VAL A 21 -7.98 -0.05 -20.77
CA VAL A 21 -7.66 -0.87 -19.60
C VAL A 21 -8.61 -2.06 -19.47
N LEU A 22 -9.92 -1.85 -19.66
CA LEU A 22 -10.91 -2.94 -19.63
C LEU A 22 -10.64 -3.98 -20.73
N ASP A 23 -10.32 -3.52 -21.95
CA ASP A 23 -10.00 -4.39 -23.08
C ASP A 23 -8.75 -5.23 -22.83
N ALA A 24 -7.67 -4.59 -22.35
CA ALA A 24 -6.44 -5.28 -22.00
C ALA A 24 -6.67 -6.34 -20.90
N LYS A 25 -7.40 -5.98 -19.84
CA LYS A 25 -7.72 -6.90 -18.74
C LYS A 25 -8.60 -8.07 -19.17
N CYS A 26 -9.62 -7.81 -20.01
CA CYS A 26 -10.49 -8.85 -20.55
C CYS A 26 -9.69 -9.84 -21.41
N LYS A 27 -8.79 -9.33 -22.27
CA LYS A 27 -7.89 -10.15 -23.10
C LYS A 27 -6.92 -10.98 -22.26
N ASN A 28 -6.30 -10.37 -21.25
CA ASN A 28 -5.34 -11.04 -20.36
C ASN A 28 -6.00 -12.14 -19.51
N ALA A 29 -7.26 -11.96 -19.14
CA ALA A 29 -8.03 -12.95 -18.39
C ALA A 29 -8.73 -13.98 -19.31
N GLU A 30 -8.43 -13.98 -20.61
CA GLU A 30 -8.96 -14.91 -21.62
C GLU A 30 -10.50 -14.91 -21.78
N TYR A 31 -11.16 -13.80 -21.41
CA TYR A 31 -12.60 -13.66 -21.60
C TYR A 31 -12.92 -13.16 -23.01
N LYS A 32 -13.83 -13.87 -23.70
CA LYS A 32 -14.34 -13.47 -25.03
C LYS A 32 -15.27 -12.26 -24.97
N ASN A 33 -16.00 -12.10 -23.87
CA ASN A 33 -17.01 -11.07 -23.69
C ASN A 33 -16.72 -10.20 -22.47
N LYS A 34 -16.68 -8.87 -22.67
CA LYS A 34 -16.58 -7.90 -21.57
C LYS A 34 -17.67 -8.08 -20.52
N ASN A 35 -18.90 -8.41 -20.93
CA ASN A 35 -20.02 -8.62 -20.01
C ASN A 35 -19.83 -9.83 -19.10
N ASP A 36 -19.16 -10.87 -19.58
CA ASP A 36 -18.88 -12.06 -18.76
C ASP A 36 -17.70 -11.79 -17.82
N TYR A 37 -16.68 -11.08 -18.29
CA TYR A 37 -15.59 -10.58 -17.44
C TYR A 37 -16.08 -9.68 -16.31
N LEU A 38 -16.88 -8.65 -16.63
CA LEU A 38 -17.45 -7.74 -15.64
C LEU A 38 -18.38 -8.47 -14.66
N ARG A 39 -19.18 -9.42 -15.12
CA ARG A 39 -20.04 -10.22 -14.23
C ARG A 39 -19.22 -11.12 -13.32
N TYR A 40 -18.14 -11.71 -13.82
CA TYR A 40 -17.22 -12.49 -13.01
C TYR A 40 -16.60 -11.62 -11.91
N LEU A 41 -16.16 -10.40 -12.23
CA LEU A 41 -15.65 -9.46 -11.24
C LEU A 41 -16.71 -9.02 -10.22
N ILE A 42 -17.97 -8.83 -10.63
CA ILE A 42 -19.04 -8.46 -9.69
C ILE A 42 -19.39 -9.63 -8.75
N LEU A 43 -19.38 -10.87 -9.24
CA LEU A 43 -19.78 -12.04 -8.46
C LEU A 43 -18.65 -12.60 -7.59
N TYR A 44 -17.42 -12.56 -8.08
CA TYR A 44 -16.26 -13.22 -7.47
C TYR A 44 -15.11 -12.27 -7.15
N GLY A 45 -15.22 -10.99 -7.54
CA GLY A 45 -14.24 -9.98 -7.18
C GLY A 45 -14.32 -9.69 -5.70
N TYR A 46 -13.23 -9.94 -5.00
CA TYR A 46 -13.09 -9.55 -3.61
C TYR A 46 -12.78 -8.06 -3.53
N THR A 47 -13.61 -7.31 -2.81
CA THR A 47 -13.29 -5.93 -2.44
C THR A 47 -12.66 -5.96 -1.06
N TYR A 48 -11.38 -5.62 -0.98
CA TYR A 48 -10.67 -5.52 0.29
C TYR A 48 -10.56 -4.06 0.70
N PHE A 49 -10.98 -3.76 1.93
CA PHE A 49 -10.59 -2.52 2.58
C PHE A 49 -9.18 -2.73 3.14
N VAL A 50 -8.20 -2.06 2.55
CA VAL A 50 -6.83 -2.07 3.07
C VAL A 50 -6.68 -0.83 3.94
N ASP A 51 -6.64 -1.04 5.25
CA ASP A 51 -6.32 0.03 6.19
C ASP A 51 -4.80 0.27 6.18
N TYR A 52 -4.41 1.47 5.74
CA TYR A 52 -3.01 1.91 5.69
C TYR A 52 -2.61 2.80 6.87
N SER A 53 -3.46 2.95 7.90
CA SER A 53 -3.18 3.80 9.05
C SER A 53 -1.86 3.42 9.75
N GLU A 54 -1.59 2.12 9.89
CA GLU A 54 -0.33 1.63 10.49
C GLU A 54 0.90 1.92 9.61
N LEU A 55 0.76 1.92 8.28
CA LEU A 55 1.83 2.31 7.36
C LEU A 55 2.11 3.83 7.46
N HIS A 56 1.06 4.62 7.64
CA HIS A 56 1.19 6.05 7.89
C HIS A 56 1.94 6.31 9.21
N ASP A 57 1.53 5.67 10.30
CA ASP A 57 2.15 5.84 11.62
C ASP A 57 3.63 5.40 11.63
N TYR A 58 3.94 4.29 10.95
CA TYR A 58 5.33 3.86 10.72
C TYR A 58 6.16 4.95 10.03
N ASN A 59 5.64 5.54 8.94
CA ASN A 59 6.36 6.58 8.19
C ASN A 59 6.55 7.85 9.03
N VAL A 60 5.56 8.23 9.84
CA VAL A 60 5.67 9.36 10.77
C VAL A 60 6.77 9.12 11.79
N ASN A 61 6.82 7.95 12.40
CA ASN A 61 7.84 7.58 13.38
C ASN A 61 9.24 7.52 12.74
N LEU A 62 9.36 6.96 11.53
CA LEU A 62 10.61 6.91 10.78
C LEU A 62 11.13 8.33 10.45
N SER A 63 10.24 9.25 10.06
CA SER A 63 10.61 10.64 9.79
C SER A 63 11.14 11.34 11.04
N ARG A 64 10.56 11.08 12.21
CA ARG A 64 11.06 11.62 13.49
C ARG A 64 12.47 11.13 13.80
N ILE A 65 12.72 9.83 13.64
CA ILE A 65 14.04 9.24 13.86
C ILE A 65 15.08 9.80 12.87
N SER A 66 14.72 9.95 11.60
CA SER A 66 15.59 10.56 10.59
C SER A 66 15.99 12.00 10.96
N LYS A 67 15.05 12.78 11.52
CA LYS A 67 15.36 14.13 12.02
C LYS A 67 16.34 14.11 13.19
N SER A 68 16.17 13.21 14.15
CA SER A 68 17.11 13.05 15.27
C SER A 68 18.51 12.65 14.80
N LEU A 69 18.62 11.70 13.86
CA LEU A 69 19.90 11.33 13.26
C LEU A 69 20.58 12.50 12.54
N ASN A 70 19.82 13.33 11.82
CA ASN A 70 20.36 14.51 11.15
C ASN A 70 20.90 15.55 12.16
N GLN A 71 20.26 15.68 13.33
CA GLN A 71 20.75 16.57 14.38
C GLN A 71 22.09 16.08 14.96
N ILE A 72 22.22 14.77 15.19
CA ILE A 72 23.48 14.15 15.63
C ILE A 72 24.57 14.35 14.56
N ALA A 73 24.26 14.13 13.28
CA ALA A 73 25.19 14.33 12.18
C ALA A 73 25.68 15.79 12.09
N ALA A 74 24.77 16.76 12.26
CA ALA A 74 25.12 18.18 12.29
C ALA A 74 26.00 18.53 13.50
N ARG A 75 25.72 17.97 14.69
CA ARG A 75 26.56 18.14 15.89
C ARG A 75 27.97 17.61 15.67
N ILE A 76 28.11 16.36 15.22
CA ILE A 76 29.42 15.74 14.95
C ILE A 76 30.22 16.57 13.93
N SER A 77 29.55 17.06 12.88
CA SER A 77 30.15 17.89 11.84
C SER A 77 30.58 19.27 12.36
N ALA A 78 29.87 19.83 13.35
CA ALA A 78 30.20 21.11 13.96
C ALA A 78 31.34 21.02 15.00
N THR A 79 31.41 19.94 15.79
CA THR A 79 32.45 19.76 16.83
C THR A 79 33.72 19.08 16.32
N CYS A 80 33.72 18.51 15.11
CA CYS A 80 34.84 17.70 14.59
C CYS A 80 35.27 16.57 15.54
N ASN A 81 34.38 16.14 16.45
CA ASN A 81 34.64 15.17 17.50
C ASN A 81 33.41 14.28 17.64
N ILE A 82 33.63 12.97 17.76
CA ILE A 82 32.57 11.97 17.96
C ILE A 82 32.53 11.66 19.44
N TYR A 83 31.47 12.09 20.12
CA TYR A 83 31.28 11.74 21.53
C TYR A 83 30.65 10.35 21.64
N GLN A 84 30.99 9.61 22.70
CA GLN A 84 30.42 8.30 22.97
C GLN A 84 28.89 8.38 23.15
N ASP A 85 28.41 9.49 23.71
CA ASP A 85 26.98 9.79 23.87
C ASP A 85 26.23 9.87 22.52
N ASP A 86 26.87 10.42 21.47
CA ASP A 86 26.28 10.45 20.11
C ASP A 86 26.10 9.04 19.55
N ILE A 87 27.07 8.14 19.82
CA ILE A 87 27.02 6.74 19.39
C ILE A 87 25.94 5.98 20.17
N GLU A 88 25.81 6.24 21.47
CA GLU A 88 24.76 5.67 22.33
C GLU A 88 23.36 6.09 21.85
N GLU A 89 23.19 7.37 21.52
CA GLU A 89 21.93 7.94 21.00
C GLU A 89 21.54 7.31 19.65
N VAL A 90 22.50 7.17 18.72
CA VAL A 90 22.27 6.48 17.44
C VAL A 90 21.85 5.01 17.65
N LYS A 91 22.49 4.29 18.58
CA LYS A 91 22.13 2.90 18.89
C LYS A 91 20.70 2.80 19.43
N GLU A 92 20.28 3.73 20.27
CA GLU A 92 18.92 3.72 20.82
C GLU A 92 17.88 4.09 19.75
N LEU A 93 18.17 5.06 18.88
CA LEU A 93 17.34 5.37 17.71
C LEU A 93 17.18 4.15 16.79
N MET A 94 18.24 3.38 16.56
CA MET A 94 18.19 2.16 15.75
C MET A 94 17.28 1.08 16.38
N LYS A 95 17.30 0.91 17.70
CA LYS A 95 16.36 0.01 18.40
C LYS A 95 14.91 0.46 18.23
N GLN A 96 14.65 1.77 18.23
CA GLN A 96 13.30 2.31 17.99
C GLN A 96 12.83 2.05 16.56
N VAL A 97 13.70 2.17 15.56
CA VAL A 97 13.40 1.77 14.17
C VAL A 97 13.01 0.30 14.14
N TRP A 98 13.80 -0.58 14.76
CA TRP A 98 13.55 -2.02 14.79
C TRP A 98 12.18 -2.35 15.39
N ARG A 99 11.84 -1.78 16.55
CA ARG A 99 10.53 -1.97 17.20
C ARG A 99 9.36 -1.47 16.35
N THR A 100 9.52 -0.33 15.69
CA THR A 100 8.48 0.24 14.82
C THR A 100 8.26 -0.65 13.59
N HIS A 101 9.35 -1.18 13.03
CA HIS A 101 9.31 -2.11 11.91
C HIS A 101 8.65 -3.45 12.28
N GLU A 102 9.02 -4.05 13.41
CA GLU A 102 8.39 -5.28 13.93
C GLU A 102 6.89 -5.09 14.17
N SER A 103 6.50 -3.97 14.80
CA SER A 103 5.08 -3.64 15.04
C SER A 103 4.30 -3.59 13.74
N MET A 104 4.81 -2.89 12.71
CA MET A 104 4.19 -2.82 11.40
C MET A 104 4.06 -4.21 10.76
N LEU A 105 5.13 -5.02 10.78
CA LEU A 105 5.13 -6.35 10.16
C LEU A 105 4.17 -7.32 10.87
N SER A 106 4.06 -7.24 12.19
CA SER A 106 3.14 -8.08 12.98
C SER A 106 1.67 -7.84 12.65
N LYS A 107 1.34 -6.59 12.25
CA LYS A 107 -0.01 -6.14 11.91
C LYS A 107 -0.29 -6.12 10.41
N LYS A 108 0.63 -6.63 9.59
CA LYS A 108 0.45 -6.68 8.14
C LYS A 108 -0.90 -7.36 7.84
N PRO A 109 -1.74 -6.80 6.96
CA PRO A 109 -3.03 -7.40 6.65
C PRO A 109 -2.79 -8.83 6.16
N TYR A 110 -3.19 -9.80 7.00
CA TYR A 110 -3.12 -11.21 6.66
C TYR A 110 -4.00 -11.42 5.43
N ARG A 111 -3.37 -11.72 4.29
CA ARG A 111 -4.08 -12.37 3.19
C ARG A 111 -4.43 -13.78 3.68
N LYS A 112 -5.60 -13.94 4.30
CA LYS A 112 -6.20 -15.27 4.41
C LYS A 112 -6.78 -15.58 3.02
N HIS A 113 -6.16 -16.55 2.35
CA HIS A 113 -6.66 -17.17 1.13
C HIS A 113 -7.98 -17.87 1.37
#